data_AF-A0A821MNQ7-F1
#
_entry.id   AF-A0A821MNQ7-F1
#
_cell.length_a   1.000
_cell.length_b   1.000
_cell.length_c   1.000
_cell.angle_alpha   90.00
_cell.angle_beta   90.00
_cell.angle_gamma   90.00
#
_symmetry.space_group_name_H-M   'P 1'
#
loop_
_entity.id
_entity.type
_entity.pdbx_description
1 polymer ?
#
loop_
_entity_poly.entity_id
_entity_poly.type
_entity_poly.pdbx_seq_one_letter_code
_entity_poly.pdbx_strand_id
1 'polypeptide(L)'
;FQKEGPLVHLLYDELCDLYRTVLLYFLSPEKQLTTKKLQIGEEAHRLLVDVSASDRVTLFHDVKLIYHAIVDNLKKHLPLKNTFLKDLHVLDSASRTKPDSADTMIRVGRAIPKLLSDAEIDRIRHEFMMYAAETIDQSWYIKNKYHDSDGNNHTEYQQIDYYWNKTLSLTTSFGLPKYPTLSEIVKNILIISHGNSDVERDFSINEHIVVIIFY
;
A
#
# COMPACT_ATOMS: atom_id res chain seq x y z
N PHE A 1 -15.14 5.17 2.01
CA PHE A 1 -13.72 4.80 2.27
C PHE A 1 -12.88 4.94 1.00
N GLN A 2 -13.02 6.04 0.25
CA GLN A 2 -12.04 6.44 -0.77
C GLN A 2 -11.20 7.53 -0.15
N LYS A 3 -9.95 7.22 0.21
CA LYS A 3 -8.94 8.26 0.39
C LYS A 3 -8.58 8.71 -1.03
N GLU A 4 -8.89 9.96 -1.39
CA GLU A 4 -8.81 10.52 -2.74
C GLU A 4 -7.35 10.75 -3.25
N GLY A 5 -6.37 9.99 -2.79
CA GLY A 5 -4.97 10.16 -3.19
C GLY A 5 -4.27 8.83 -3.44
N PRO A 6 -3.14 8.83 -4.16
CA PRO A 6 -2.43 7.62 -4.51
C PRO A 6 -1.84 6.97 -3.26
N LEU A 7 -2.38 5.82 -2.86
CA LEU A 7 -1.91 5.07 -1.69
C LEU A 7 -0.88 4.00 -2.06
N VAL A 8 -0.17 4.17 -3.17
CA VAL A 8 0.74 3.15 -3.72
C VAL A 8 1.82 2.70 -2.72
N HIS A 9 2.23 3.60 -1.82
CA HIS A 9 3.17 3.34 -0.73
C HIS A 9 2.59 2.45 0.39
N LEU A 10 1.27 2.38 0.53
CA LEU A 10 0.55 1.54 1.50
C LEU A 10 -0.09 0.31 0.85
N LEU A 11 -0.20 0.29 -0.48
CA LEU A 11 -0.94 -0.73 -1.22
C LEU A 11 -0.51 -2.16 -0.84
N TYR A 12 0.80 -2.42 -0.77
CA TYR A 12 1.29 -3.75 -0.39
C TYR A 12 0.88 -4.15 1.03
N ASP A 13 0.93 -3.21 1.98
CA ASP A 13 0.54 -3.45 3.37
C ASP A 13 -0.98 -3.64 3.48
N GLU A 14 -1.78 -2.87 2.75
CA GLU A 14 -3.24 -3.05 2.68
C GLU A 14 -3.63 -4.41 2.09
N LEU A 15 -2.93 -4.88 1.06
CA LEU A 15 -3.12 -6.23 0.49
C LEU A 15 -2.73 -7.32 1.49
N CYS A 16 -1.63 -7.13 2.22
CA CYS A 16 -1.21 -8.05 3.28
C CYS A 16 -2.22 -8.08 4.42
N ASP A 17 -2.75 -6.93 4.84
CA ASP A 17 -3.71 -6.82 5.93
C ASP A 17 -5.08 -7.36 5.54
N LEU A 18 -5.51 -7.20 4.29
CA LEU A 18 -6.68 -7.90 3.76
C LEU A 18 -6.48 -9.41 3.87
N TYR A 19 -5.37 -9.94 3.36
CA TYR A 19 -5.07 -11.37 3.39
C TYR A 19 -4.99 -11.91 4.83
N ARG A 20 -4.32 -11.18 5.73
CA ARG A 20 -4.22 -11.51 7.16
C ARG A 20 -5.58 -11.45 7.86
N THR A 21 -6.40 -10.45 7.57
CA THR A 21 -7.74 -10.31 8.18
C THR A 21 -8.60 -11.51 7.80
N VAL A 22 -8.60 -11.90 6.53
CA VAL A 22 -9.30 -13.10 6.07
C VAL A 22 -8.75 -14.37 6.74
N LEU A 23 -7.43 -14.49 6.90
CA LEU A 23 -6.81 -15.60 7.63
C LEU A 23 -7.09 -15.60 9.15
N LEU A 24 -7.26 -14.42 9.77
CA LEU A 24 -7.51 -14.30 11.22
C LEU A 24 -8.91 -14.78 11.60
N TYR A 25 -9.88 -14.73 10.68
CA TYR A 25 -11.16 -15.41 10.84
C TYR A 25 -11.01 -16.95 10.95
N PHE A 26 -9.84 -17.51 10.56
CA PHE A 26 -9.53 -18.95 10.62
C PHE A 26 -8.62 -19.35 11.80
N LEU A 27 -7.60 -18.56 12.17
CA LEU A 27 -6.49 -19.02 13.02
C LEU A 27 -6.62 -18.82 14.54
N SER A 28 -7.28 -17.78 15.04
CA SER A 28 -7.20 -17.47 16.47
C SER A 28 -8.15 -18.35 17.28
N PRO A 29 -7.78 -19.14 18.29
CA PRO A 29 -8.73 -19.95 19.08
C PRO A 29 -9.86 -19.12 19.75
N GLU A 30 -9.61 -17.81 19.97
CA GLU A 30 -10.57 -16.84 20.52
C GLU A 30 -11.39 -16.10 19.44
N LYS A 31 -10.93 -16.11 18.18
CA LYS A 31 -11.62 -15.56 16.98
C LYS A 31 -11.96 -16.60 15.92
N GLN A 32 -11.66 -17.87 16.16
CA GLN A 32 -12.23 -19.02 15.51
C GLN A 32 -13.69 -18.78 15.75
N LEU A 33 -14.40 -18.62 14.65
CA LEU A 33 -15.82 -18.36 14.68
C LEU A 33 -16.43 -19.62 15.26
N THR A 34 -16.49 -19.70 16.60
CA THR A 34 -17.43 -20.53 17.31
C THR A 34 -18.78 -20.22 16.66
N THR A 35 -19.66 -21.20 16.61
CA THR A 35 -20.96 -21.13 15.93
C THR A 35 -21.80 -19.88 16.26
N LYS A 36 -21.41 -19.08 17.27
CA LYS A 36 -21.99 -17.80 17.68
C LYS A 36 -21.32 -16.51 17.15
N LYS A 37 -20.17 -16.57 16.48
CA LYS A 37 -19.38 -15.37 16.08
C LYS A 37 -19.14 -15.21 14.58
N LEU A 38 -19.47 -16.22 13.76
CA LEU A 38 -19.46 -16.09 12.30
C LEU A 38 -20.34 -14.89 11.97
N GLN A 39 -19.85 -13.87 11.24
CA GLN A 39 -20.70 -12.77 10.77
C GLN A 39 -21.62 -13.32 9.67
N ILE A 40 -22.62 -14.09 10.10
CA ILE A 40 -23.81 -14.36 9.32
C ILE A 40 -24.74 -13.20 9.69
N GLY A 41 -25.18 -12.43 8.69
CA GLY A 41 -26.06 -11.29 8.94
C GLY A 41 -27.24 -11.68 9.82
N GLU A 42 -27.80 -10.74 10.58
CA GLU A 42 -28.85 -10.95 11.60
C GLU A 42 -29.98 -11.90 11.15
N GLU A 43 -30.34 -11.85 9.86
CA GLU A 43 -31.35 -12.75 9.27
C GLU A 43 -30.93 -14.22 9.18
N ALA A 44 -29.68 -14.49 8.85
CA ALA A 44 -29.18 -15.86 8.83
C ALA A 44 -29.07 -16.43 10.24
N HIS A 45 -28.83 -15.59 11.26
CA HIS A 45 -28.90 -16.01 12.66
C HIS A 45 -30.32 -16.39 13.08
N ARG A 46 -31.35 -15.66 12.65
CA ARG A 46 -32.76 -16.02 12.91
C ARG A 46 -33.13 -17.35 12.25
N LEU A 47 -32.74 -17.54 11.00
CA LEU A 47 -33.01 -18.78 10.25
C LEU A 47 -32.31 -20.00 10.86
N LEU A 48 -31.21 -19.82 11.59
CA LEU A 48 -30.45 -20.90 12.21
C LEU A 48 -31.00 -21.43 13.54
N VAL A 49 -31.97 -20.74 14.14
CA VAL A 49 -32.59 -21.16 15.42
C VAL A 49 -33.44 -22.43 15.22
N ASP A 50 -34.10 -22.55 14.06
CA ASP A 50 -34.99 -23.67 13.72
C ASP A 50 -34.28 -24.85 13.03
N VAL A 51 -32.97 -24.72 12.78
CA VAL A 51 -32.16 -25.71 12.07
C VAL A 51 -31.61 -26.77 13.03
N SER A 52 -31.66 -28.03 12.61
CA SER A 52 -31.18 -29.16 13.42
C SER A 52 -29.69 -29.02 13.78
N ALA A 53 -29.27 -29.61 14.90
CA ALA A 53 -27.87 -29.54 15.33
C ALA A 53 -26.90 -30.10 14.27
N SER A 54 -27.33 -31.09 13.50
CA SER A 54 -26.56 -31.69 12.40
C SER A 54 -26.39 -30.72 11.24
N ASP A 55 -27.46 -30.09 10.79
CA ASP A 55 -27.46 -29.19 9.64
C ASP A 55 -26.69 -27.88 9.93
N ARG A 56 -26.70 -27.42 11.19
CA ARG A 56 -25.84 -26.30 11.61
C ARG A 56 -24.37 -26.65 11.45
N VAL A 57 -23.95 -27.85 11.86
CA VAL A 57 -22.55 -28.30 11.71
C VAL A 57 -22.16 -28.35 10.22
N THR A 58 -23.04 -28.85 9.37
CA THR A 58 -22.84 -28.85 7.91
C THR A 58 -22.72 -27.44 7.35
N LEU A 59 -23.59 -26.50 7.74
CA LEU A 59 -23.51 -25.11 7.30
C LEU A 59 -22.18 -24.45 7.72
N PHE A 60 -21.74 -24.64 8.96
CA PHE A 60 -20.46 -24.08 9.41
C PHE A 60 -19.28 -24.72 8.68
N HIS A 61 -19.38 -25.99 8.31
CA HIS A 61 -18.41 -26.65 7.45
C HIS A 61 -18.39 -26.03 6.05
N ASP A 62 -19.55 -25.80 5.44
CA ASP A 62 -19.66 -25.21 4.11
C ASP A 62 -19.17 -23.76 4.07
N VAL A 63 -19.48 -22.96 5.09
CA VAL A 63 -18.94 -21.61 5.21
C VAL A 63 -17.42 -21.65 5.35
N LYS A 64 -16.87 -22.61 6.09
CA LYS A 64 -15.42 -22.81 6.16
C LYS A 64 -14.82 -23.15 4.80
N LEU A 65 -15.48 -23.98 4.00
CA LEU A 65 -15.07 -24.28 2.62
C LEU A 65 -15.10 -23.04 1.72
N ILE A 66 -16.11 -22.17 1.87
CA ILE A 66 -16.18 -20.88 1.15
C ILE A 66 -15.00 -19.98 1.53
N TYR A 67 -14.71 -19.82 2.82
CA TYR A 67 -13.55 -19.02 3.26
C TYR A 67 -12.22 -19.64 2.79
N HIS A 68 -12.08 -20.96 2.76
CA HIS A 68 -10.93 -21.62 2.14
C HIS A 68 -10.80 -21.26 0.66
N ALA A 69 -11.90 -21.32 -0.09
CA ALA A 69 -11.92 -20.92 -1.50
C ALA A 69 -11.55 -19.44 -1.67
N ILE A 70 -12.01 -18.54 -0.79
CA ILE A 70 -11.66 -17.11 -0.80
C ILE A 70 -10.17 -16.92 -0.49
N VAL A 71 -9.62 -17.56 0.54
CA VAL A 71 -8.18 -17.46 0.88
C VAL A 71 -7.32 -18.00 -0.24
N ASP A 72 -7.68 -19.13 -0.83
CA ASP A 72 -6.95 -19.70 -1.97
C ASP A 72 -7.04 -18.81 -3.20
N ASN A 73 -8.20 -18.17 -3.43
CA ASN A 73 -8.38 -17.19 -4.49
C ASN A 73 -7.50 -15.95 -4.24
N LEU A 74 -7.56 -15.34 -3.05
CA LEU A 74 -6.73 -14.21 -2.68
C LEU A 74 -5.24 -14.54 -2.77
N LYS A 75 -4.82 -15.72 -2.31
CA LYS A 75 -3.42 -16.16 -2.42
C LYS A 75 -2.96 -16.31 -3.88
N LYS A 76 -3.87 -16.69 -4.79
CA LYS A 76 -3.57 -16.85 -6.22
C LYS A 76 -3.55 -15.51 -6.96
N HIS A 77 -4.40 -14.57 -6.57
CA HIS A 77 -4.64 -13.34 -7.33
C HIS A 77 -4.03 -12.08 -6.72
N LEU A 78 -3.70 -12.07 -5.43
CA LEU A 78 -3.01 -10.95 -4.81
C LEU A 78 -1.50 -11.02 -5.12
N PRO A 79 -0.88 -9.91 -5.53
CA PRO A 79 0.56 -9.82 -5.80
C PRO A 79 1.40 -9.79 -4.51
N LEU A 80 1.11 -10.67 -3.54
CA LEU A 80 1.80 -10.72 -2.23
C LEU A 80 3.28 -11.12 -2.34
N LYS A 81 3.70 -11.66 -3.49
CA LYS A 81 5.10 -11.99 -3.78
C LYS A 81 5.82 -10.87 -4.54
N ASN A 82 5.11 -9.82 -4.93
CA ASN A 82 5.65 -8.76 -5.74
C ASN A 82 6.56 -7.86 -4.89
N THR A 83 7.87 -8.03 -5.10
CA THR A 83 8.89 -7.28 -4.36
C THR A 83 8.90 -5.80 -4.72
N PHE A 84 8.50 -5.44 -5.93
CA PHE A 84 8.40 -4.04 -6.34
C PHE A 84 7.32 -3.31 -5.53
N LEU A 85 6.10 -3.86 -5.47
CA LEU A 85 5.02 -3.30 -4.66
C LEU A 85 5.41 -3.19 -3.19
N LYS A 86 6.09 -4.20 -2.66
CA LYS A 86 6.65 -4.15 -1.31
C LYS A 86 7.64 -2.99 -1.17
N ASP A 87 8.52 -2.79 -2.13
CA ASP A 87 9.57 -1.75 -2.08
C ASP A 87 9.01 -0.32 -2.21
N LEU A 88 7.77 -0.13 -2.71
CA LEU A 88 7.12 1.19 -2.80
C LEU A 88 6.84 1.86 -1.44
N HIS A 89 6.90 1.11 -0.34
CA HIS A 89 6.85 1.68 1.02
C HIS A 89 7.95 2.72 1.27
N VAL A 90 9.03 2.70 0.48
CA VAL A 90 10.13 3.68 0.54
C VAL A 90 9.66 5.11 0.23
N LEU A 91 8.53 5.25 -0.45
CA LEU A 91 7.93 6.55 -0.77
C LEU A 91 7.24 7.20 0.44
N ASP A 92 6.98 6.43 1.51
CA ASP A 92 6.46 6.99 2.76
C ASP A 92 7.52 7.86 3.44
N SER A 93 7.10 9.02 3.92
CA SER A 93 7.88 9.92 4.76
C SER A 93 8.49 9.23 5.99
N ALA A 94 7.80 8.24 6.58
CA ALA A 94 8.31 7.48 7.71
C ALA A 94 9.42 6.50 7.33
N SER A 95 9.49 6.08 6.07
CA SER A 95 10.55 5.19 5.58
C SER A 95 11.85 5.93 5.30
N ARG A 96 11.81 7.24 5.07
CA ARG A 96 12.96 8.08 4.71
C ARG A 96 14.23 7.85 5.53
N THR A 97 14.11 7.65 6.84
CA THR A 97 15.26 7.51 7.75
C THR A 97 15.65 6.05 8.02
N LYS A 98 15.00 5.08 7.39
CA LYS A 98 15.35 3.66 7.57
C LYS A 98 16.67 3.36 6.84
N PRO A 99 17.54 2.52 7.44
CA PRO A 99 18.89 2.28 6.92
C PRO A 99 18.90 1.63 5.53
N ASP A 100 17.86 0.88 5.17
CA ASP A 100 17.72 0.15 3.91
C ASP A 100 17.00 0.95 2.81
N SER A 101 16.51 2.15 3.10
CA SER A 101 15.63 2.88 2.17
C SER A 101 16.34 3.35 0.90
N ALA A 102 17.62 3.73 0.98
CA ALA A 102 18.39 4.06 -0.22
C ALA A 102 18.55 2.85 -1.15
N ASP A 103 18.81 1.67 -0.61
CA ASP A 103 18.92 0.44 -1.39
C ASP A 103 17.57 -0.01 -1.94
N THR A 104 16.49 0.19 -1.17
CA THR A 104 15.12 -0.04 -1.62
C THR A 104 14.76 0.86 -2.80
N MET A 105 15.11 2.15 -2.75
CA MET A 105 14.90 3.08 -3.87
C MET A 105 15.65 2.66 -5.13
N ILE A 106 16.87 2.13 -4.99
CA ILE A 106 17.63 1.59 -6.12
C ILE A 106 16.93 0.38 -6.73
N ARG A 107 16.40 -0.53 -5.91
CA ARG A 107 15.62 -1.68 -6.40
C ARG A 107 14.39 -1.22 -7.17
N VAL A 108 13.68 -0.21 -6.67
CA VAL A 108 12.55 0.41 -7.37
C VAL A 108 12.98 0.98 -8.72
N GLY A 109 14.08 1.73 -8.77
CA GLY A 109 14.58 2.29 -10.04
C GLY A 109 15.06 1.24 -11.04
N ARG A 110 15.67 0.16 -10.57
CA ARG A 110 16.07 -0.97 -11.42
C ARG A 110 14.90 -1.82 -11.90
N ALA A 111 13.85 -1.91 -11.10
CA ALA A 111 12.66 -2.67 -11.47
C ALA A 111 12.00 -2.04 -12.69
N ILE A 112 12.00 -0.71 -12.81
CA ILE A 112 11.38 0.01 -13.92
C ILE A 112 12.30 -0.01 -15.16
N PRO A 113 11.98 -0.76 -16.23
CA PRO A 113 12.83 -0.88 -17.40
C PRO A 113 12.86 0.44 -18.18
N LYS A 114 14.05 0.83 -18.67
CA LYS A 114 14.28 2.00 -19.54
C LYS A 114 13.98 3.37 -18.91
N LEU A 115 13.59 3.43 -17.64
CA LEU A 115 13.39 4.72 -16.97
C LEU A 115 14.73 5.38 -16.65
N LEU A 116 15.68 4.63 -16.09
CA LEU A 116 16.99 5.14 -15.73
C LEU A 116 18.11 4.34 -16.41
N SER A 117 19.17 5.06 -16.80
CA SER A 117 20.46 4.49 -17.16
C SER A 117 21.24 4.04 -15.93
N ASP A 118 22.26 3.20 -16.12
CA ASP A 118 23.12 2.72 -15.02
C ASP A 118 23.78 3.88 -14.24
N ALA A 119 24.16 4.95 -14.93
CA ALA A 119 24.72 6.15 -14.30
C ALA A 119 23.71 6.91 -13.43
N GLU A 120 22.42 6.87 -13.79
CA GLU A 120 21.34 7.46 -13.01
C GLU A 120 20.96 6.59 -11.80
N ILE A 121 21.14 5.27 -11.90
CA ILE A 121 20.96 4.36 -10.76
C ILE A 121 22.00 4.63 -9.65
N ASP A 122 23.24 4.93 -9.99
CA ASP A 122 24.23 5.32 -8.96
C ASP A 122 23.90 6.71 -8.39
N ARG A 123 23.37 7.61 -9.23
CA ARG A 123 22.97 8.95 -8.80
C ARG A 123 21.80 8.91 -7.82
N ILE A 124 20.81 8.05 -8.03
CA ILE A 124 19.64 8.01 -7.14
C ILE A 124 20.00 7.61 -5.71
N ARG A 125 20.99 6.73 -5.53
CA ARG A 125 21.48 6.40 -4.18
C ARG A 125 21.91 7.67 -3.43
N HIS A 126 22.72 8.49 -4.09
CA HIS A 126 23.25 9.73 -3.50
C HIS A 126 22.13 10.76 -3.27
N GLU A 127 21.23 10.95 -4.24
CA GLU A 127 20.09 11.86 -4.10
C GLU A 127 19.17 11.45 -2.95
N PHE A 128 18.89 10.14 -2.82
CA PHE A 128 18.06 9.63 -1.73
C PHE A 128 18.73 9.83 -0.36
N MET A 129 20.04 9.62 -0.24
CA MET A 129 20.77 9.88 1.00
C MET A 129 20.74 11.36 1.38
N MET A 130 20.87 12.26 0.42
CA MET A 130 20.73 13.70 0.65
C MET A 130 19.32 14.06 1.11
N TYR A 131 18.30 13.51 0.45
CA TYR A 131 16.89 13.64 0.87
C TYR A 131 16.64 13.08 2.29
N ALA A 132 17.27 11.96 2.64
CA ALA A 132 17.14 11.37 3.98
C ALA A 132 17.74 12.25 5.08
N ALA A 133 18.82 12.98 4.76
CA ALA A 133 19.47 13.94 5.66
C ALA A 133 18.78 15.33 5.67
N GLU A 134 17.87 15.61 4.74
CA GLU A 134 17.19 16.89 4.64
C GLU A 134 16.32 17.19 5.87
N THR A 135 16.24 18.46 6.27
CA THR A 135 15.23 18.88 7.25
C THR A 135 13.91 19.14 6.52
N ILE A 136 12.95 18.23 6.67
CA ILE A 136 11.61 18.35 6.07
C ILE A 136 10.63 18.83 7.13
N ASP A 137 9.85 19.85 6.79
CA ASP A 137 8.83 20.42 7.66
C ASP A 137 7.70 19.40 7.91
N GLN A 138 7.29 19.27 9.19
CA GLN A 138 6.23 18.35 9.58
C GLN A 138 4.90 18.64 8.88
N SER A 139 4.61 19.89 8.54
CA SER A 139 3.41 20.30 7.81
C SER A 139 3.31 19.72 6.39
N TRP A 140 4.42 19.21 5.83
CA TRP A 140 4.44 18.62 4.49
C TRP A 140 3.86 17.20 4.48
N TYR A 141 3.88 16.51 5.62
CA TYR A 141 3.37 15.14 5.75
C TYR A 141 2.29 14.97 6.83
N ILE A 142 2.17 15.90 7.79
CA ILE A 142 1.08 15.93 8.78
C ILE A 142 0.12 17.06 8.43
N LYS A 143 -1.13 16.70 8.17
CA LYS A 143 -2.22 17.65 7.90
C LYS A 143 -2.82 18.16 9.21
N ASN A 144 -3.21 17.26 10.10
CA ASN A 144 -3.81 17.60 11.39
C ASN A 144 -3.44 16.59 12.46
N LYS A 145 -3.47 17.02 13.73
CA LYS A 145 -3.48 16.15 14.90
C LYS A 145 -4.70 16.51 15.73
N TYR A 146 -5.54 15.54 16.05
CA TYR A 146 -6.77 15.77 16.81
C TYR A 146 -7.02 14.62 17.78
N HIS A 147 -7.84 14.90 18.79
CA HIS A 147 -8.32 13.90 19.73
C HIS A 147 -9.71 13.45 19.30
N ASP A 148 -9.98 12.15 19.32
CA ASP A 148 -11.36 11.68 19.18
C ASP A 148 -12.17 11.89 20.47
N SER A 149 -13.47 11.61 20.37
CA SER A 149 -14.41 11.66 21.50
C SER A 149 -13.99 10.77 22.69
N ASP A 150 -13.17 9.75 22.42
CA ASP A 150 -12.68 8.77 23.39
C ASP A 150 -11.30 9.13 23.96
N GLY A 151 -10.74 10.30 23.57
CA GLY A 151 -9.45 10.81 24.03
C GLY A 151 -8.23 10.22 23.31
N ASN A 152 -8.41 9.42 22.25
CA ASN A 152 -7.30 8.88 21.48
C ASN A 152 -6.70 9.93 20.54
N ASN A 153 -5.37 9.89 20.41
CA ASN A 153 -4.64 10.76 19.50
C ASN A 153 -4.72 10.23 18.07
N HIS A 154 -5.29 11.02 17.17
CA HIS A 154 -5.31 10.75 15.74
C HIS A 154 -4.41 11.72 14.99
N THR A 155 -3.64 11.20 14.04
CA THR A 155 -2.83 12.01 13.12
C THR A 155 -3.36 11.82 11.71
N GLU A 156 -3.82 12.92 11.12
CA GLU A 156 -4.20 12.99 9.71
C GLU A 156 -2.96 13.36 8.90
N TYR A 157 -2.60 12.51 7.94
CA TYR A 157 -1.45 12.73 7.05
C TYR A 157 -1.86 13.48 5.79
N GLN A 158 -0.91 14.21 5.19
CA GLN A 158 -1.09 14.83 3.88
C GLN A 158 -1.14 13.77 2.78
N GLN A 159 -1.70 14.13 1.63
CA GLN A 159 -1.61 13.30 0.43
C GLN A 159 -0.15 13.15 0.01
N ILE A 160 0.23 11.95 -0.45
CA ILE A 160 1.62 11.66 -0.84
C ILE A 160 2.10 12.56 -1.99
N ASP A 161 1.22 12.97 -2.90
CA ASP A 161 1.56 13.90 -3.98
C ASP A 161 1.93 15.27 -3.45
N TYR A 162 1.20 15.76 -2.44
CA TYR A 162 1.50 17.04 -1.82
C TYR A 162 2.88 17.01 -1.17
N TYR A 163 3.16 15.95 -0.41
CA TYR A 163 4.46 15.72 0.22
C TYR A 163 5.61 15.69 -0.79
N TRP A 164 5.49 14.86 -1.84
CA TRP A 164 6.55 14.72 -2.84
C TRP A 164 6.66 15.94 -3.73
N ASN A 165 5.57 16.63 -4.06
CA ASN A 165 5.64 17.88 -4.81
C ASN A 165 6.45 18.94 -4.05
N LYS A 166 6.22 19.10 -2.74
CA LYS A 166 7.02 20.01 -1.90
C LYS A 166 8.48 19.59 -1.81
N THR A 167 8.73 18.29 -1.60
CA THR A 167 10.09 17.74 -1.52
C THR A 167 10.87 17.92 -2.82
N LEU A 168 10.24 17.65 -3.97
CA LEU A 168 10.86 17.73 -5.29
C LEU A 168 10.95 19.16 -5.82
N SER A 169 10.20 20.10 -5.24
CA SER A 169 10.31 21.54 -5.53
C SER A 169 11.53 22.19 -4.85
N LEU A 170 12.26 21.46 -4.01
CA LEU A 170 13.49 21.95 -3.41
C LEU A 170 14.54 22.23 -4.49
N THR A 171 15.07 23.45 -4.49
CA THR A 171 16.14 23.86 -5.39
C THR A 171 17.45 24.05 -4.64
N THR A 172 18.55 23.82 -5.34
CA THR A 172 19.88 24.22 -4.90
C THR A 172 20.00 25.75 -4.83
N SER A 173 21.10 26.24 -4.26
CA SER A 173 21.42 27.68 -4.22
C SER A 173 21.50 28.35 -5.59
N PHE A 174 21.63 27.55 -6.66
CA PHE A 174 21.67 28.01 -8.05
C PHE A 174 20.31 27.93 -8.76
N GLY A 175 19.24 27.59 -8.04
CA GLY A 175 17.89 27.45 -8.59
C GLY A 175 17.65 26.15 -9.38
N LEU A 176 18.63 25.23 -9.43
CA LEU A 176 18.46 23.93 -10.07
C LEU A 176 17.73 22.93 -9.15
N PRO A 177 16.95 21.98 -9.68
CA PRO A 177 16.32 20.93 -8.88
C PRO A 177 17.33 20.18 -8.03
N LYS A 178 17.04 20.00 -6.75
CA LYS A 178 17.96 19.33 -5.82
C LYS A 178 18.04 17.82 -6.05
N TYR A 179 16.95 17.23 -6.54
CA TYR A 179 16.80 15.78 -6.71
C TYR A 179 16.21 15.42 -8.09
N PRO A 180 16.93 15.66 -9.21
CA PRO A 180 16.40 15.46 -10.55
C PRO A 180 16.05 13.98 -10.84
N THR A 181 16.93 13.04 -10.52
CA THR A 181 16.71 11.62 -10.81
C THR A 181 15.66 11.01 -9.87
N LEU A 182 15.68 11.40 -8.59
CA LEU A 182 14.62 11.01 -7.65
C LEU A 182 13.26 11.56 -8.08
N SER A 183 13.22 12.80 -8.60
CA SER A 183 11.98 13.41 -9.10
C SER A 183 11.36 12.60 -10.22
N GLU A 184 12.19 12.13 -11.16
CA GLU A 184 11.76 11.33 -12.28
C GLU A 184 11.14 10.01 -11.83
N ILE A 185 11.79 9.24 -10.95
CA ILE A 185 11.20 8.00 -10.43
C ILE A 185 9.88 8.25 -9.72
N VAL A 186 9.88 9.16 -8.74
CA VAL A 186 8.74 9.38 -7.87
C VAL A 186 7.53 9.83 -8.68
N LYS A 187 7.71 10.75 -9.64
CA LYS A 187 6.63 11.21 -10.52
C LYS A 187 6.05 10.06 -11.34
N ASN A 188 6.89 9.22 -11.96
CA ASN A 188 6.41 8.10 -12.77
C ASN A 188 5.58 7.11 -11.93
N ILE A 189 6.02 6.79 -10.70
CA ILE A 189 5.28 5.90 -9.80
C ILE A 189 3.94 6.51 -9.38
N LEU A 190 3.93 7.80 -9.01
CA LEU A 190 2.71 8.48 -8.56
C LEU A 190 1.70 8.63 -9.71
N ILE A 191 2.15 8.98 -10.92
CA ILE A 191 1.31 9.07 -12.12
C ILE A 191 0.57 7.76 -12.39
N ILE A 192 1.21 6.61 -12.21
CA ILE A 192 0.56 5.30 -12.45
C ILE A 192 -0.51 5.01 -11.41
N SER A 193 -0.26 5.37 -10.14
CA SER A 193 -1.27 5.22 -9.11
C SER A 193 -2.51 6.06 -9.39
N HIS A 194 -2.36 7.22 -10.05
CA HIS A 194 -3.47 8.04 -10.55
C HIS A 194 -4.12 7.46 -11.81
N GLY A 195 -3.34 6.93 -12.75
CA GLY A 195 -3.86 6.29 -13.97
C GLY A 195 -4.70 5.04 -13.72
N ASN A 196 -4.50 4.37 -12.58
CA ASN A 196 -5.39 3.29 -12.11
C ASN A 196 -6.73 3.83 -11.52
N SER A 197 -6.82 5.13 -11.22
CA SER A 197 -8.03 5.78 -10.70
C SER A 197 -8.81 6.52 -11.79
N ASP A 198 -8.15 7.01 -12.84
CA ASP A 198 -8.79 7.70 -13.98
C ASP A 198 -8.27 7.16 -15.33
N VAL A 199 -9.15 6.37 -15.94
CA VAL A 199 -9.28 5.92 -17.35
C VAL A 199 -8.11 6.20 -18.31
N GLU A 200 -7.54 5.09 -18.81
CA GLU A 200 -6.83 4.88 -20.07
C GLU A 200 -6.53 6.11 -20.95
N ARG A 201 -5.30 6.65 -20.86
CA ARG A 201 -4.75 7.41 -21.99
C ARG A 201 -3.23 7.42 -22.21
N ASP A 202 -2.40 7.12 -21.21
CA ASP A 202 -0.93 7.28 -21.37
C ASP A 202 -0.13 5.97 -21.17
N PHE A 203 -0.52 4.90 -21.88
CA PHE A 203 0.05 3.57 -21.70
C PHE A 203 1.39 3.30 -22.40
N SER A 204 1.83 4.11 -23.37
CA SER A 204 3.03 3.74 -24.16
C SER A 204 4.36 3.89 -23.40
N ILE A 205 4.42 4.74 -22.36
CA ILE A 205 5.61 4.89 -21.50
C ILE A 205 5.46 4.01 -20.23
N ASN A 206 4.23 3.79 -19.79
CA ASN A 206 3.91 3.10 -18.53
C ASN A 206 3.67 1.60 -18.68
N GLU A 207 3.59 1.05 -19.90
CA GLU A 207 3.31 -0.36 -20.16
C GLU A 207 4.19 -1.29 -19.33
N HIS A 208 5.49 -1.01 -19.29
CA HIS A 208 6.46 -1.85 -18.57
C HIS A 208 6.27 -1.79 -17.04
N ILE A 209 5.81 -0.67 -16.49
CA ILE A 209 5.59 -0.52 -15.04
C ILE A 209 4.25 -1.12 -14.62
N VAL A 210 3.22 -1.00 -15.46
CA VAL A 210 1.92 -1.64 -15.25
C VAL A 210 2.09 -3.16 -15.24
N VAL A 211 2.88 -3.73 -16.15
CA VAL A 211 3.22 -5.17 -16.12
C VAL A 211 3.88 -5.54 -14.79
N ILE A 212 4.78 -4.72 -14.24
CA ILE A 212 5.44 -5.01 -12.96
C ILE A 212 4.48 -4.95 -11.77
N ILE A 213 3.41 -4.16 -11.82
CA ILE A 213 2.45 -4.06 -10.72
C ILE A 213 1.43 -5.22 -10.76
N PHE A 214 1.04 -5.66 -11.96
CA PHE A 214 -0.04 -6.63 -12.15
C PHE A 214 0.41 -8.07 -12.47
N TYR A 215 1.70 -8.31 -12.69
CA TYR A 215 2.32 -9.64 -12.83
C TYR A 215 3.36 -9.90 -11.72
#